data_AF-A0A0T6BCZ8-F1
#
_entry.id   AF-A0A0T6BCZ8-F1
#
_cell.length_a   1.000
_cell.length_b   1.000
_cell.length_c   1.000
_cell.angle_alpha   90.00
_cell.angle_beta   90.00
_cell.angle_gamma   90.00
#
_symmetry.space_group_name_H-M   'P 1'
#
loop_
_entity.id
_entity.type
_entity.pdbx_description
1 polymer ?
#
loop_
_entity_poly.entity_id
_entity_poly.type
_entity_poly.pdbx_seq_one_letter_code
_entity_poly.pdbx_strand_id
1 'polypeptide(L)'
;CNKGQCIIVNDVYYSCECSKYYVGSHCETKLDSCIYSPCKNGGTCTPGADLNEFSCKCSKGFTGDTCETIEDKCSLNCLNNGACMQDDTEEFCLCSKGMNIVSKNLTLTEELSRFSR
;
A
#
# COMPACT_ATOMS: atom_id res chain seq x y z
N CYS A 1 26.94 15.09 -22.09
CA CYS A 1 26.01 15.09 -20.95
C CYS A 1 24.61 15.37 -21.49
N ASN A 2 23.67 14.44 -21.37
CA ASN A 2 22.33 14.54 -21.97
C ASN A 2 21.46 15.55 -21.21
N LYS A 3 21.34 15.37 -19.90
CA LYS A 3 20.54 16.22 -18.99
C LYS A 3 21.41 16.70 -17.83
N GLY A 4 22.53 17.35 -18.16
CA GLY A 4 23.49 17.85 -17.18
C GLY A 4 24.55 18.76 -17.80
N GLN A 5 25.39 19.34 -16.96
CA GLN A 5 26.52 20.17 -17.39
C GLN A 5 27.78 19.31 -17.60
N CYS A 6 28.53 19.65 -18.64
CA CYS A 6 29.85 19.05 -18.89
C CYS A 6 30.90 19.82 -18.11
N ILE A 7 31.64 19.13 -17.26
CA ILE A 7 32.74 19.69 -16.47
C ILE A 7 34.05 19.05 -16.94
N ILE A 8 35.01 19.88 -17.35
CA ILE A 8 36.35 19.39 -17.69
C ILE A 8 37.11 19.22 -16.38
N VAL A 9 37.62 18.01 -16.15
CA VAL A 9 38.37 17.65 -14.94
C VAL A 9 39.86 17.83 -15.20
N ASN A 10 40.33 17.49 -16.40
CA ASN A 10 41.67 17.80 -16.91
C ASN A 10 41.69 17.75 -18.46
N ASP A 11 42.86 17.97 -19.07
CA ASP A 11 43.03 18.10 -20.53
C ASP A 11 42.58 16.89 -21.37
N VAL A 12 42.36 15.72 -20.75
CA VAL A 12 41.92 14.49 -21.43
C VAL A 12 40.67 13.85 -20.81
N TYR A 13 40.16 14.39 -19.70
CA TYR A 13 39.05 13.82 -18.95
C TYR A 13 37.98 14.87 -18.64
N TYR A 14 36.73 14.51 -18.94
CA TYR A 14 35.55 15.28 -18.57
C TYR A 14 34.59 14.40 -17.78
N SER A 15 33.76 15.05 -16.97
CA SER A 15 32.67 14.42 -16.23
C SER A 15 31.36 15.17 -16.51
N CYS A 16 30.24 14.51 -16.22
CA CYS A 16 28.92 15.11 -16.34
C CYS A 16 28.34 15.35 -14.94
N GLU A 17 28.04 16.61 -14.63
CA GLU A 17 27.23 16.96 -13.47
C GLU A 17 25.76 16.89 -13.88
N CYS A 18 25.05 15.90 -13.37
CA CYS A 18 23.66 15.66 -13.77
C CYS A 18 22.69 16.63 -13.12
N SER A 19 21.72 17.10 -13.91
CA SER A 19 20.57 17.82 -13.39
C SER A 19 19.78 16.94 -12.44
N LYS A 20 18.99 17.57 -11.57
CA LYS A 20 18.12 16.88 -10.62
C LYS A 20 17.34 15.78 -11.33
N TYR A 21 17.34 14.58 -10.74
CA TYR A 21 16.60 13.40 -11.19
C TYR A 21 17.18 12.65 -12.40
N TYR A 22 18.43 12.92 -12.80
CA TYR A 22 19.15 12.14 -13.81
C TYR A 22 20.44 11.56 -13.24
N VAL A 23 20.79 10.36 -13.69
CA VAL A 23 22.00 9.62 -13.29
C VAL A 23 22.65 8.94 -14.49
N GLY A 24 23.83 8.38 -14.27
CA GLY A 24 24.66 7.77 -15.30
C GLY A 24 25.85 8.65 -15.68
N SER A 25 26.85 8.05 -16.32
CA SER A 25 28.10 8.73 -16.71
C SER A 25 27.87 9.91 -17.65
N HIS A 26 26.75 9.91 -18.37
CA HIS A 26 26.34 10.95 -19.29
C HIS A 26 24.95 11.53 -18.96
N CYS A 27 24.43 11.28 -17.76
CA CYS A 27 23.09 11.70 -17.33
C CYS A 27 21.98 11.19 -18.26
N GLU A 28 22.14 9.97 -18.77
CA GLU A 28 21.28 9.29 -19.73
C GLU A 28 20.05 8.63 -19.09
N THR A 29 20.12 8.33 -17.78
CA THR A 29 19.06 7.62 -17.07
C THR A 29 18.25 8.61 -16.25
N LYS A 30 16.95 8.74 -16.55
CA LYS A 30 16.01 9.44 -15.67
C LYS A 30 15.71 8.53 -14.48
N LEU A 31 15.84 9.04 -13.27
CA LEU A 31 15.37 8.34 -12.08
C LEU A 31 13.84 8.29 -12.10
N ASP A 32 13.29 7.16 -11.69
CA ASP A 32 11.87 7.02 -11.42
C ASP A 32 11.59 7.16 -9.91
N SER A 33 10.34 7.50 -9.57
CA SER A 33 9.90 7.70 -8.18
C SER A 33 9.81 6.41 -7.35
N CYS A 34 9.89 5.25 -8.00
CA CYS A 34 9.85 3.95 -7.33
C CYS A 34 11.23 3.44 -6.91
N ILE A 35 12.32 4.09 -7.30
CA ILE A 35 13.70 3.65 -7.00
C ILE A 35 13.96 3.48 -5.49
N TYR A 36 13.28 4.25 -4.64
CA TYR A 36 13.40 4.17 -3.18
C TYR A 36 12.42 3.20 -2.53
N SER A 37 11.67 2.43 -3.33
CA SER A 37 10.63 1.51 -2.86
C SER A 37 9.68 2.16 -1.84
N PRO A 38 8.93 3.21 -2.26
CA PRO A 38 8.07 3.94 -1.34
C PRO A 38 6.95 3.06 -0.77
N CYS A 39 6.39 2.15 -1.57
CA CYS A 39 5.33 1.24 -1.15
C CYS A 39 5.85 0.19 -0.16
N LYS A 40 5.22 0.12 1.02
CA LYS A 40 5.53 -0.82 2.09
C LYS A 40 4.66 -2.08 2.00
N ASN A 41 4.96 -3.05 2.87
CA ASN A 41 4.13 -4.23 3.10
C ASN A 41 3.76 -5.02 1.83
N GLY A 42 4.72 -5.15 0.91
CA GLY A 42 4.51 -5.85 -0.35
C GLY A 42 3.60 -5.12 -1.35
N GLY A 43 3.43 -3.82 -1.22
CA GLY A 43 2.75 -2.99 -2.22
C GLY A 43 3.53 -2.92 -3.54
N THR A 44 2.83 -2.82 -4.66
CA THR A 44 3.43 -2.62 -5.99
C THR A 44 3.50 -1.13 -6.31
N CYS A 45 4.69 -0.63 -6.66
CA CYS A 45 4.91 0.77 -7.01
C CYS A 45 4.74 1.01 -8.52
N THR A 46 4.03 2.06 -8.88
CA THR A 46 3.93 2.58 -10.25
C THR A 46 4.54 4.00 -10.28
N PRO A 47 5.58 4.23 -11.09
CA PRO A 47 6.17 5.57 -11.21
C PRO A 47 5.21 6.59 -11.82
N GLY A 48 5.25 7.82 -11.32
CA GLY A 48 4.54 8.97 -11.88
C GLY A 48 5.39 9.77 -12.89
N ALA A 49 4.95 10.98 -13.23
CA ALA A 49 5.63 11.83 -14.20
C ALA A 49 6.95 12.41 -13.65
N ASP A 50 6.98 12.67 -12.34
CA ASP A 50 8.11 13.25 -11.59
C ASP A 50 8.58 12.35 -10.44
N LEU A 51 9.75 12.64 -9.87
CA LEU A 51 10.30 11.83 -8.76
C LEU A 51 9.48 11.84 -7.46
N ASN A 52 8.63 12.84 -7.27
CA ASN A 52 7.77 12.92 -6.10
C ASN A 52 6.38 12.34 -6.36
N GLU A 53 6.08 11.95 -7.60
CA GLU A 53 4.79 11.41 -7.98
C GLU A 53 4.93 9.91 -8.18
N PHE A 54 4.18 9.14 -7.41
CA PHE A 54 4.10 7.69 -7.52
C PHE A 54 2.72 7.23 -7.07
N SER A 55 2.36 6.00 -7.41
CA SER A 55 1.15 5.36 -6.90
C SER A 55 1.49 3.97 -6.38
N CYS A 56 0.96 3.65 -5.19
CA CYS A 56 1.09 2.33 -4.60
C CYS A 56 -0.21 1.53 -4.75
N LYS A 57 -0.10 0.33 -5.30
CA LYS A 57 -1.15 -0.68 -5.21
C LYS A 57 -0.86 -1.57 -3.99
N CYS A 58 -1.66 -1.42 -2.95
CA CYS A 58 -1.47 -2.15 -1.71
C CYS A 58 -1.86 -3.63 -1.83
N SER A 59 -1.11 -4.46 -1.11
CA SER A 59 -1.47 -5.85 -0.88
C SER A 59 -2.68 -5.93 0.07
N LYS A 60 -3.39 -7.07 0.05
CA LYS A 60 -4.57 -7.30 0.87
C LYS A 60 -4.26 -7.06 2.36
N GLY A 61 -5.12 -6.29 3.04
CA GLY A 61 -4.96 -5.97 4.47
C GLY A 61 -4.07 -4.75 4.74
N PHE A 62 -3.68 -3.98 3.72
CA PHE A 62 -2.93 -2.74 3.86
C PHE A 62 -3.57 -1.60 3.07
N THR A 63 -3.45 -0.39 3.60
CA THR A 63 -4.00 0.85 3.04
C THR A 63 -3.06 2.03 3.31
N GLY A 64 -3.44 3.22 2.84
CA GLY A 64 -2.62 4.43 2.85
C GLY A 64 -1.82 4.63 1.56
N ASP A 65 -1.31 5.84 1.37
CA ASP A 65 -0.63 6.25 0.13
C ASP A 65 0.65 5.45 -0.13
N THR A 66 1.29 4.94 0.93
CA THR A 66 2.48 4.08 0.86
C THR A 66 2.23 2.67 1.38
N CYS A 67 0.96 2.27 1.55
CA CYS A 67 0.57 0.97 2.12
C CYS A 67 1.14 0.71 3.53
N GLU A 68 1.37 1.78 4.28
CA GLU A 68 1.94 1.76 5.63
C GLU A 68 0.93 1.38 6.70
N THR A 69 -0.36 1.58 6.42
CA THR A 69 -1.43 1.35 7.39
C THR A 69 -1.94 -0.07 7.25
N ILE A 70 -1.99 -0.81 8.36
CA ILE A 70 -2.72 -2.08 8.39
C ILE A 70 -4.20 -1.73 8.30
N GLU A 71 -4.88 -2.30 7.31
CA GLU A 71 -6.31 -2.16 7.16
C GLU A 71 -6.98 -2.95 8.29
N ASP A 72 -7.32 -2.25 9.37
CA ASP A 72 -8.14 -2.82 10.42
C ASP A 72 -9.56 -2.93 9.89
N LYS A 73 -9.93 -4.14 9.48
CA LYS A 73 -11.27 -4.38 9.01
C LYS A 73 -12.26 -4.34 10.16
N CYS A 74 -11.91 -4.23 11.44
CA CYS A 74 -12.92 -4.15 12.50
C CYS A 74 -13.65 -2.79 12.61
N SER A 75 -14.38 -2.45 11.55
CA SER A 75 -15.33 -1.34 11.47
C SER A 75 -16.71 -1.70 12.03
N LEU A 76 -16.90 -2.95 12.48
CA LEU A 76 -18.14 -3.42 13.10
C LEU A 76 -18.23 -2.92 14.54
N ASN A 77 -19.27 -2.15 14.83
CA ASN A 77 -19.66 -1.80 16.19
C ASN A 77 -20.34 -3.01 16.86
N CYS A 78 -19.55 -3.89 17.46
CA CYS A 78 -20.06 -5.04 18.20
C CYS A 78 -20.78 -4.59 19.48
N LEU A 79 -22.08 -4.85 19.56
CA LEU A 79 -22.91 -4.55 20.73
C LEU A 79 -22.67 -5.59 21.85
N ASN A 80 -23.14 -5.29 23.07
CA ASN A 80 -23.11 -6.20 24.23
C ASN A 80 -21.72 -6.78 24.58
N ASN A 81 -20.67 -5.96 24.46
CA ASN A 81 -19.28 -6.35 24.71
C ASN A 81 -18.77 -7.49 23.79
N GLY A 82 -19.34 -7.64 22.60
CA GLY A 82 -18.81 -8.56 21.60
C GLY A 82 -17.43 -8.14 21.10
N ALA A 83 -16.56 -9.10 20.79
CA ALA A 83 -15.26 -8.86 20.16
C ALA A 83 -15.43 -8.89 18.64
N CYS A 84 -14.94 -7.87 17.94
CA CYS A 84 -14.86 -7.91 16.48
C CYS A 84 -13.68 -8.80 16.07
N MET A 85 -13.96 -9.72 15.15
CA MET A 85 -12.98 -10.59 14.53
C MET A 85 -13.10 -10.53 13.03
N GLN A 86 -12.00 -10.84 12.35
CA GLN A 86 -11.92 -10.81 10.91
C GLN A 86 -11.34 -12.13 10.38
N ASP A 87 -11.93 -12.63 9.29
CA ASP A 87 -11.35 -13.66 8.43
C ASP A 87 -10.94 -13.04 7.07
N ASP A 88 -10.43 -13.84 6.17
CA ASP A 88 -9.91 -13.40 4.87
C ASP A 88 -10.94 -12.62 4.02
N THR A 89 -12.23 -12.85 4.22
CA THR A 89 -13.31 -12.25 3.42
C THR A 89 -14.39 -11.54 4.22
N GLU A 90 -14.52 -11.78 5.53
CA GLU A 90 -15.62 -11.21 6.34
C GLU A 90 -15.16 -10.73 7.72
N GLU A 91 -15.89 -9.74 8.25
CA GLU A 91 -15.83 -9.27 9.63
C GLU A 91 -17.05 -9.78 10.38
N PHE A 92 -16.88 -10.29 11.60
CA PHE A 92 -17.98 -10.78 12.43
C PHE A 92 -17.74 -10.49 13.92
N CYS A 93 -18.83 -10.35 14.68
CA CYS A 93 -18.75 -10.19 16.13
C CYS A 93 -18.88 -11.54 16.85
N LEU A 94 -18.01 -11.79 17.82
CA LEU A 94 -18.10 -12.92 18.75
C LEU A 94 -18.70 -12.49 20.09
N CYS A 95 -19.67 -13.26 20.59
CA CYS A 95 -20.30 -13.08 21.90
C CYS A 95 -19.71 -14.04 22.96
N SER A 96 -19.43 -13.52 24.17
CA SER A 96 -18.69 -14.23 25.23
C SER A 96 -19.48 -15.31 26.00
N LYS A 97 -20.78 -15.50 25.73
CA LYS A 97 -21.60 -16.58 26.34
C LYS A 97 -22.67 -17.07 25.36
N GLY A 98 -22.61 -18.34 24.97
CA GLY A 98 -23.62 -18.99 24.10
C GLY A 98 -23.55 -18.46 22.66
N MET A 99 -22.69 -19.08 21.86
CA MET A 99 -22.23 -18.63 20.54
C MET A 99 -23.38 -18.22 19.60
N ASN A 100 -23.46 -16.93 19.27
CA ASN A 100 -24.19 -16.42 18.11
C ASN A 100 -23.24 -15.49 17.35
N ILE A 101 -22.97 -15.79 16.08
CA ILE A 101 -22.17 -14.97 15.16
C ILE A 101 -23.10 -13.92 14.56
N VAL A 102 -22.73 -12.63 14.64
CA VAL A 102 -23.42 -11.57 13.89
C VAL A 102 -22.53 -11.20 12.71
N SER A 103 -22.78 -11.75 11.52
CA SER A 103 -22.19 -11.27 10.25
C SER A 103 -22.94 -10.03 9.77
N LYS A 104 -22.21 -9.12 9.12
CA LYS A 104 -22.69 -7.79 8.63
C LYS A 104 -23.66 -7.86 7.45
N ASN A 105 -24.42 -8.95 7.30
CA ASN A 105 -25.41 -9.07 6.24
C ASN A 105 -26.70 -9.76 6.72
N LEU A 106 -27.20 -9.36 7.90
CA LEU A 106 -28.64 -9.45 8.15
C LEU A 106 -29.32 -8.22 7.54
N THR A 107 -29.53 -8.26 6.22
CA THR A 107 -30.78 -7.68 5.71
C THR A 107 -31.90 -8.38 6.46
N LEU A 108 -32.74 -7.59 7.13
CA LEU A 108 -33.90 -8.01 7.92
C LEU A 108 -34.92 -8.80 7.07
N THR A 109 -34.62 -10.04 6.70
CA THR A 109 -35.55 -11.06 6.18
C THR A 109 -34.80 -12.38 6.09
N GLU A 110 -35.15 -13.35 6.96
CA GLU A 110 -35.00 -14.82 6.79
C GLU A 110 -33.58 -15.31 6.39
N GLU A 111 -32.77 -15.88 7.27
CA GLU A 111 -32.82 -17.31 7.61
C GLU A 111 -32.26 -17.56 9.03
N LEU A 112 -33.14 -17.98 9.95
CA LEU A 112 -32.72 -18.81 11.07
C LEU A 112 -32.26 -20.19 10.50
N SER A 113 -31.21 -20.79 11.08
CA SER A 113 -30.89 -22.24 11.05
C SER A 113 -29.84 -22.81 10.07
N ARG A 114 -28.58 -22.34 10.08
CA ARG A 114 -27.45 -23.22 9.68
C ARG A 114 -26.24 -23.06 10.59
N PHE A 115 -26.29 -23.71 11.74
CA PHE A 115 -25.25 -24.59 12.31
C PHE A 115 -25.73 -25.02 13.71
N SER A 116 -26.77 -25.85 13.73
CA SER A 116 -26.95 -26.83 14.79
C SER A 116 -26.35 -28.15 14.31
N ARG A 117 -25.15 -28.46 14.80
CA ARG A 117 -24.65 -29.82 15.10
C ARG A 117 -23.32 -29.70 15.81
#